data_AF-A0A6G1PDH2-F1
#
_entry.id   AF-A0A6G1PDH2-F1
#
_cell.length_a   1.000
_cell.length_b   1.000
_cell.length_c   1.000
_cell.angle_alpha   90.00
_cell.angle_beta   90.00
_cell.angle_gamma   90.00
#
_symmetry.space_group_name_H-M   'P 1'
#
loop_
_entity.id
_entity.type
_entity.pdbx_description
1 polymer ?
#
loop_
_entity_poly.entity_id
_entity_poly.type
_entity_poly.pdbx_seq_one_letter_code
_entity_poly.pdbx_strand_id
1 'polypeptide(L)'
;MSTGADLAVFWKDRNDDNVLTIKQSKPDYSSQHEKFKGRVESFPDQYKKENFSILLKKVQQSDSGSYYCHVPKVKFEQRVQVTVTGERAATSPAPGSSAHITGVTLNSLHLTLISVILFNCCST
;
A
#
# COMPACT_ATOMS: atom_id res chain seq x y z
N MET A 1 -19.44 17.50 -24.21
CA MET A 1 -18.54 16.34 -24.18
C MET A 1 -17.22 16.81 -23.57
N SER A 2 -17.01 16.57 -22.28
CA SER A 2 -15.79 17.00 -21.58
C SER A 2 -14.64 16.10 -22.04
N THR A 3 -13.70 16.68 -22.79
CA THR A 3 -12.46 16.02 -23.19
C THR A 3 -11.76 15.45 -21.95
N GLY A 4 -11.29 14.20 -22.01
CA GLY A 4 -10.48 13.52 -20.99
C GLY A 4 -9.10 14.15 -20.73
N ALA A 5 -8.98 15.46 -20.92
CA ALA A 5 -7.81 16.26 -20.64
C ALA A 5 -7.77 16.60 -19.13
N ASP A 6 -6.65 16.24 -18.53
CA ASP A 6 -6.19 16.58 -17.18
C ASP A 6 -6.98 16.01 -15.99
N LEU A 7 -7.32 14.71 -16.03
CA LEU A 7 -7.63 14.00 -14.80
C LEU A 7 -6.31 13.53 -14.16
N ALA A 8 -5.97 14.13 -13.02
CA ALA A 8 -4.88 13.70 -12.17
C ALA A 8 -5.46 13.12 -10.86
N VAL A 9 -4.97 11.95 -10.48
CA VAL A 9 -5.32 11.27 -9.23
C VAL A 9 -4.05 11.10 -8.42
N PHE A 10 -4.13 11.43 -7.14
CA PHE A 10 -3.01 11.37 -6.22
C PHE A 10 -3.34 10.42 -5.07
N TRP A 11 -2.59 9.34 -4.95
CA TRP A 11 -2.55 8.55 -3.73
C TRP A 11 -1.41 9.02 -2.84
N LYS A 12 -1.74 9.31 -1.59
CA LYS A 12 -0.79 9.73 -0.56
C LYS A 12 -1.07 9.00 0.74
N ASP A 13 -0.07 8.93 1.60
CA ASP A 13 -0.24 8.42 2.96
C ASP A 13 -0.51 9.56 3.96
N ARG A 14 -0.69 9.24 5.24
CA ARG A 14 -0.94 10.21 6.31
C ARG A 14 0.09 11.34 6.43
N ASN A 15 1.32 11.14 5.95
CA ASN A 15 2.41 12.12 6.02
C ASN A 15 2.48 12.98 4.74
N ASP A 16 1.50 12.87 3.83
CA ASP A 16 1.52 13.44 2.49
C ASP A 16 2.61 12.84 1.59
N ASP A 17 3.21 11.69 1.97
CA ASP A 17 4.19 10.98 1.15
C ASP A 17 3.49 10.41 -0.09
N ASN A 18 4.06 10.65 -1.27
CA ASN A 18 3.48 10.20 -2.53
C ASN A 18 3.53 8.67 -2.63
N VAL A 19 2.35 8.04 -2.71
CA VAL A 19 2.20 6.60 -2.90
C VAL A 19 2.16 6.26 -4.38
N LEU A 20 1.31 6.95 -5.15
CA LEU A 20 1.25 6.85 -6.61
C LEU A 20 0.54 8.08 -7.18
N THR A 21 1.02 8.56 -8.33
CA THR A 21 0.30 9.54 -9.13
C THR A 21 -0.26 8.84 -10.37
N ILE A 22 -1.50 9.15 -10.77
CA ILE A 22 -2.07 8.67 -12.04
C ILE A 22 -2.46 9.91 -12.85
N LYS A 23 -1.85 10.07 -14.03
CA LYS A 23 -2.08 11.21 -14.93
C LYS A 23 -2.26 10.69 -16.34
N GLN A 24 -3.15 11.31 -17.11
CA GLN A 24 -3.38 10.94 -18.51
C GLN A 24 -3.64 9.43 -18.69
N SER A 25 -4.40 8.83 -17.77
CA SER A 25 -4.70 7.40 -17.73
C SER A 25 -3.47 6.48 -17.66
N LYS A 26 -2.37 6.95 -17.04
CA LYS A 26 -1.16 6.16 -16.81
C LYS A 26 -0.65 6.36 -15.39
N PRO A 27 -0.13 5.30 -14.73
CA PRO A 27 0.59 5.47 -13.48
C PRO A 27 1.91 6.21 -13.73
N ASP A 28 2.22 7.15 -12.86
CA ASP A 28 3.43 7.94 -12.82
C ASP A 28 4.13 7.69 -11.48
N TYR A 29 5.30 7.07 -11.56
CA TYR A 29 6.13 6.67 -10.42
C TYR A 29 7.27 7.64 -10.15
N SER A 30 7.44 8.71 -10.94
CA SER A 30 8.65 9.56 -10.88
C SER A 30 8.81 10.30 -9.55
N SER A 31 7.69 10.62 -8.88
CA SER A 31 7.64 11.31 -7.58
C SER A 31 7.30 10.39 -6.41
N GLN A 32 7.26 9.08 -6.62
CA GLN A 32 6.90 8.11 -5.60
C GLN A 32 7.93 8.10 -4.46
N HIS A 33 7.44 8.17 -3.22
CA HIS A 33 8.28 8.12 -2.04
C HIS A 33 9.01 6.77 -1.93
N GLU A 34 10.28 6.77 -1.50
CA GLU A 34 11.17 5.60 -1.51
C GLU A 34 10.54 4.35 -0.86
N LYS A 35 9.83 4.52 0.26
CA LYS A 35 9.18 3.41 0.99
C LYS A 35 8.15 2.61 0.18
N PHE A 36 7.64 3.17 -0.92
CA PHE A 36 6.63 2.55 -1.78
C PHE A 36 7.19 2.02 -3.11
N LYS A 37 8.47 2.29 -3.41
CA LYS A 37 9.08 1.90 -4.68
C LYS A 37 9.08 0.39 -4.88
N GLY A 38 8.66 -0.04 -6.07
CA GLY A 38 8.56 -1.46 -6.43
C GLY A 38 7.48 -2.23 -5.65
N ARG A 39 6.61 -1.53 -4.92
CA ARG A 39 5.55 -2.12 -4.10
C ARG A 39 4.15 -1.70 -4.51
N VAL A 40 3.98 -0.68 -5.35
CA VAL A 40 2.65 -0.16 -5.72
C VAL A 40 2.32 -0.46 -7.18
N GLU A 41 1.15 -1.03 -7.41
CA GLU A 41 0.57 -1.23 -8.74
C GLU A 41 -0.80 -0.57 -8.82
N SER A 42 -1.19 -0.18 -10.03
CA SER A 42 -2.53 0.29 -10.34
C SER A 42 -3.19 -0.64 -11.35
N PHE A 43 -4.45 -0.36 -11.70
CA PHE A 43 -5.22 -1.15 -12.65
C PHE A 43 -5.61 -0.30 -13.88
N PRO A 44 -4.72 -0.08 -14.86
CA PRO A 44 -5.01 0.78 -16.01
C PRO A 44 -6.27 0.41 -16.80
N ASP A 45 -6.58 -0.88 -16.89
CA ASP A 45 -7.81 -1.36 -17.55
C ASP A 45 -9.10 -0.93 -16.83
N GLN A 46 -9.01 -0.55 -15.56
CA GLN A 46 -10.14 -0.09 -14.75
C GLN A 46 -10.32 1.43 -14.78
N TYR A 47 -9.35 2.20 -15.30
CA TYR A 47 -9.44 3.67 -15.35
C TYR A 47 -10.62 4.17 -16.19
N LYS A 48 -11.01 3.44 -17.24
CA LYS A 48 -12.19 3.76 -18.05
C LYS A 48 -13.51 3.62 -17.28
N LYS A 49 -13.49 2.88 -16.17
CA LYS A 49 -14.61 2.73 -15.24
C LYS A 49 -14.45 3.63 -14.00
N GLU A 50 -13.56 4.62 -14.09
CA GLU A 50 -13.23 5.55 -13.01
C GLU A 50 -12.67 4.89 -11.74
N ASN A 51 -12.26 3.62 -11.80
CA ASN A 51 -11.64 2.97 -10.66
C ASN A 51 -10.12 3.17 -10.70
N PHE A 52 -9.65 4.04 -9.81
CA PHE A 52 -8.24 4.37 -9.63
C PHE A 52 -7.66 3.75 -8.34
N SER A 53 -8.24 2.65 -7.87
CA SER A 53 -7.71 1.88 -6.75
C SER A 53 -6.30 1.38 -7.04
N ILE A 54 -5.51 1.13 -5.99
CA ILE A 54 -4.12 0.67 -6.10
C ILE A 54 -3.88 -0.57 -5.24
N LEU A 55 -2.89 -1.37 -5.61
CA LEU A 55 -2.41 -2.52 -4.86
C LEU A 55 -1.07 -2.17 -4.22
N LEU A 56 -0.97 -2.29 -2.89
CA LEU A 56 0.28 -2.24 -2.15
C LEU A 56 0.74 -3.67 -1.85
N LYS A 57 1.89 -4.06 -2.37
CA LYS A 57 2.54 -5.37 -2.19
C LYS A 57 3.57 -5.33 -1.05
N LYS A 58 3.96 -6.52 -0.58
CA LYS A 58 5.00 -6.70 0.45
C LYS A 58 4.72 -5.82 1.68
N VAL A 59 3.48 -5.87 2.15
CA VAL A 59 3.01 -5.02 3.25
C VAL A 59 3.78 -5.36 4.53
N GLN A 60 4.24 -4.32 5.22
CA GLN A 60 5.00 -4.35 6.45
C GLN A 60 4.27 -3.55 7.55
N GLN A 61 4.57 -3.82 8.82
CA GLN A 61 3.89 -3.16 9.96
C GLN A 61 3.92 -1.63 9.87
N SER A 62 5.02 -1.06 9.37
CA SER A 62 5.19 0.39 9.23
C SER A 62 4.29 1.01 8.15
N ASP A 63 3.68 0.20 7.27
CA ASP A 63 2.70 0.68 6.31
C ASP A 63 1.33 0.93 6.96
N SER A 64 1.14 0.55 8.22
CA SER A 64 -0.07 0.89 8.96
C SER A 64 -0.25 2.40 9.02
N GLY A 65 -1.48 2.86 8.79
CA GLY A 65 -1.82 4.27 8.75
C GLY A 65 -2.96 4.59 7.81
N SER A 66 -3.33 5.87 7.78
CA SER A 66 -4.30 6.39 6.82
C SER A 66 -3.62 6.63 5.47
N TYR A 67 -4.33 6.28 4.40
CA TYR A 67 -4.02 6.59 3.01
C TYR A 67 -5.19 7.37 2.43
N TYR A 68 -4.93 8.26 1.48
CA TYR A 68 -5.98 8.97 0.79
C TYR A 68 -5.71 9.09 -0.70
N CYS A 69 -6.81 8.98 -1.44
CA CYS A 69 -6.89 9.33 -2.85
C CYS A 69 -7.49 10.72 -2.96
N HIS A 70 -6.86 11.59 -3.74
CA HIS A 70 -7.30 12.95 -4.01
C HIS A 70 -7.41 13.19 -5.53
N VAL A 71 -8.55 13.72 -5.97
CA VAL A 71 -8.82 14.05 -7.38
C VAL A 71 -9.25 15.51 -7.47
N PRO A 72 -8.31 16.45 -7.71
CA PRO A 72 -8.59 17.89 -7.63
C PRO A 72 -9.70 18.36 -8.57
N LYS A 73 -9.73 17.81 -9.80
CA LYS A 73 -10.66 18.21 -10.86
C LYS A 73 -12.13 18.11 -10.45
N VAL A 74 -12.45 17.13 -9.60
CA VAL A 74 -13.82 16.89 -9.09
C VAL A 74 -13.95 17.15 -7.59
N LYS A 75 -12.92 17.75 -6.97
CA LYS A 75 -12.86 18.01 -5.52
C LYS A 75 -13.16 16.76 -4.67
N PHE A 76 -12.70 15.60 -5.13
CA PHE A 76 -12.91 14.33 -4.45
C PHE A 76 -11.72 13.97 -3.57
N GLU A 77 -12.00 13.48 -2.37
CA GLU A 77 -11.03 12.85 -1.49
C GLU A 77 -11.66 11.65 -0.80
N GLN A 78 -10.96 10.52 -0.79
CA GLN A 78 -11.37 9.33 -0.03
C GLN A 78 -10.20 8.83 0.80
N ARG A 79 -10.47 8.52 2.08
CA ARG A 79 -9.48 7.96 3.00
C ARG A 79 -9.73 6.48 3.26
N VAL A 80 -8.66 5.72 3.44
CA VAL A 80 -8.66 4.29 3.80
C VAL A 80 -7.68 4.10 4.94
N GLN A 81 -8.07 3.33 5.96
CA GLN A 81 -7.19 2.98 7.08
C GLN A 81 -6.61 1.58 6.84
N VAL A 82 -5.29 1.46 6.91
CA VAL A 82 -4.57 0.18 6.86
C VAL A 82 -4.06 -0.16 8.26
N THR A 83 -4.36 -1.36 8.72
CA THR A 83 -3.84 -1.91 9.98
C THR A 83 -3.11 -3.22 9.67
N VAL A 84 -1.83 -3.28 10.00
CA VAL A 84 -0.99 -4.46 9.80
C VAL A 84 -0.53 -4.97 11.17
N THR A 85 -1.14 -6.05 11.64
CA THR A 85 -0.74 -6.73 12.88
C THR A 85 0.31 -7.78 12.56
N GLY A 86 1.39 -7.86 13.35
CA GLY A 86 2.26 -9.04 13.33
C GLY A 86 2.00 -9.89 14.54
N GLU A 87 1.80 -11.18 14.33
CA GLU A 87 1.88 -12.16 15.40
C GLU A 87 3.37 -12.33 15.74
N ARG A 88 3.79 -11.82 16.90
CA ARG A 88 5.00 -12.36 17.52
C ARG A 88 4.62 -13.76 17.98
N ALA A 89 5.18 -14.78 17.35
CA ALA A 89 5.22 -16.10 17.96
C ALA A 89 5.92 -15.92 19.32
N ALA A 90 5.15 -15.95 20.40
CA ALA A 90 5.69 -15.90 21.75
C ALA A 90 6.38 -17.24 22.02
N THR A 91 7.64 -17.38 21.62
CA THR A 91 8.53 -18.35 22.24
C THR A 91 8.75 -17.88 23.67
N SER A 92 7.88 -18.34 24.57
CA SER A 92 8.13 -18.26 26.01
C SER A 92 9.29 -19.20 26.33
N PRO A 93 10.46 -18.71 26.79
CA PRO A 93 11.48 -19.59 27.32
C PRO A 93 10.96 -20.09 28.67
N ALA A 94 10.76 -21.41 28.81
CA ALA A 94 10.59 -22.01 30.13
C ALA A 94 11.80 -21.62 31.02
N PRO A 95 11.60 -21.25 32.29
CA PRO A 95 12.72 -20.92 33.17
C PRO A 95 13.54 -22.19 33.42
N GLY A 96 14.79 -22.22 32.94
CA GLY A 96 15.79 -23.21 33.40
C GLY A 96 16.53 -24.05 32.36
N SER A 97 16.55 -23.73 31.05
CA SER A 97 17.42 -24.45 30.10
C SER A 97 18.70 -23.66 29.80
N SER A 98 19.85 -24.22 30.19
CA SER A 98 21.16 -23.81 29.68
C SER A 98 21.22 -24.16 28.19
N ALA A 99 20.93 -23.19 27.33
CA ALA A 99 20.96 -23.38 25.89
C ALA A 99 22.37 -23.07 25.36
N HIS A 100 23.14 -24.12 25.06
CA HIS A 100 24.25 -24.02 24.13
C HIS A 100 23.65 -23.76 22.75
N ILE A 101 23.79 -22.53 22.23
CA ILE A 101 23.18 -22.13 20.94
C ILE A 101 24.00 -22.73 19.80
N THR A 102 23.77 -24.01 19.49
CA THR A 102 24.16 -24.62 18.21
C THR A 102 22.96 -24.58 17.28
N GLY A 103 22.94 -23.57 16.41
CA GLY A 103 22.00 -23.45 15.30
C GLY A 103 20.74 -22.64 15.65
N VAL A 104 20.66 -21.42 15.11
CA VAL A 104 19.37 -20.72 14.98
C VAL A 104 18.65 -21.38 13.81
N THR A 105 17.64 -22.20 14.08
CA THR A 105 16.67 -22.54 13.03
C THR A 105 15.88 -21.27 12.75
N LEU A 106 16.18 -20.60 11.64
CA LEU A 106 15.29 -19.60 11.08
C LEU A 106 14.07 -20.36 10.60
N ASN A 107 13.00 -20.33 11.39
CA ASN A 107 11.69 -20.82 11.01
C ASN A 107 11.17 -19.90 9.90
N SER A 108 11.71 -20.08 8.70
CA SER A 108 11.40 -19.35 7.48
C SER A 108 10.05 -19.80 6.96
N LEU A 109 8.98 -19.33 7.61
CA LEU A 109 7.62 -19.55 7.15
C LEU A 109 6.76 -18.29 7.34
N HIS A 110 7.14 -17.20 6.68
CA HIS A 110 6.23 -16.09 6.40
C HIS A 110 6.53 -15.46 5.04
N LEU A 111 6.50 -16.29 3.98
CA LEU A 111 6.60 -15.87 2.58
C LEU A 111 5.23 -15.48 2.00
N THR A 112 4.24 -15.13 2.82
CA THR A 112 3.01 -14.55 2.28
C THR A 112 3.34 -13.17 1.74
N LEU A 113 3.20 -13.00 0.42
CA LEU A 113 3.19 -11.69 -0.23
C LEU A 113 1.90 -10.96 0.20
N ILE A 114 1.83 -10.51 1.46
CA ILE A 114 0.68 -9.77 1.97
C ILE A 114 0.55 -8.54 1.08
N SER A 115 -0.55 -8.48 0.35
CA SER A 115 -0.87 -7.39 -0.54
C SER A 115 -2.23 -6.85 -0.13
N VAL A 116 -2.36 -5.53 -0.10
CA VAL A 116 -3.58 -4.84 0.30
C VAL A 116 -4.00 -3.95 -0.86
N ILE A 117 -5.26 -4.07 -1.27
CA ILE A 117 -5.83 -3.14 -2.24
C ILE A 117 -6.39 -1.94 -1.48
N LEU A 118 -5.95 -0.74 -1.84
CA LEU A 118 -6.52 0.52 -1.40
C LEU A 118 -7.66 0.88 -2.36
N PHE A 119 -8.87 0.58 -1.91
CA PHE A 119 -10.10 0.70 -2.70
C PHE A 119 -10.71 2.12 -2.67
N ASN A 120 -11.78 2.30 -3.45
CA ASN A 120 -12.71 3.43 -3.41
C ASN A 120 -12.18 4.78 -3.91
N CYS A 121 -11.09 4.76 -4.69
CA CYS A 121 -10.70 5.93 -5.46
C CYS A 121 -11.53 6.00 -6.75
N CYS A 122 -12.59 6.82 -6.69
CA CYS A 122 -13.67 7.05 -7.67
C CYS A 122 -14.57 5.84 -8.02
N SER A 123 -14.96 5.06 -7.02
CA SER A 123 -16.23 4.31 -7.11
C SER A 123 -17.39 5.23 -6.70
N THR A 124 -18.36 5.47 -7.59
CA THR A 124 -19.69 5.98 -7.25
C THR A 124 -20.66 4.84 -7.00
#